data_AF-A0A7X4I164-F1
#
_entry.id   AF-A0A7X4I164-F1
#
_cell.length_a   1.000
_cell.length_b   1.000
_cell.length_c   1.000
_cell.angle_alpha   90.00
_cell.angle_beta   90.00
_cell.angle_gamma   90.00
#
_symmetry.space_group_name_H-M   'P 1'
#
loop_
_entity.id
_entity.type
_entity.pdbx_description
1 polymer ?
#
loop_
_entity_poly.entity_id
_entity_poly.type
_entity_poly.pdbx_seq_one_letter_code
_entity_poly.pdbx_strand_id
1 'polypeptide(L)'
;MATTAAVEQGGARISIAKEAIESFVDQVNGERALALVVEHDPLCMPVGKTKEAWTEAVGGEYAAMARIHIEDGARGMTHVKSGAKLVCLSFAEAPKPFVNEVKQGEHNSVAIRVDRANFESPKSRDDFMEAVKRIDDGIVREEMGRRSIVPEPLIQFVVSNVNLGVALAVGLWMFKRAEKFVRYTIDETLRKTADEISDTLSAKIKEVVRAYSSRQTTDDRAVLTEVVIPSNVTVILITKTNRCEEFSEIDLKNVVAEMEQYGDLLRQAQEVTFFRTGTNDWTLQHLKTRAGEVIGTLECYNRTMERLRLTREIADVAKRDNKHSDASTGSE
;
A
#
# COMPACT_ATOMS: atom_id res chain seq x y z
N MET A 1 -32.47 19.70 -11.23
CA MET A 1 -31.00 19.78 -11.41
C MET A 1 -30.41 18.57 -10.71
N ALA A 2 -29.67 17.71 -11.41
CA ALA A 2 -29.06 16.55 -10.78
C ALA A 2 -27.84 17.01 -9.95
N THR A 3 -27.85 16.67 -8.67
CA THR A 3 -26.81 17.02 -7.68
C THR A 3 -25.92 15.82 -7.34
N THR A 4 -26.13 14.68 -8.00
CA THR A 4 -25.51 13.40 -7.64
C THR A 4 -25.05 12.60 -8.85
N ALA A 5 -24.05 11.75 -8.63
CA ALA A 5 -23.62 10.69 -9.54
C ALA A 5 -23.95 9.32 -8.94
N ALA A 6 -24.45 8.40 -9.76
CA ALA A 6 -24.74 7.03 -9.36
C ALA A 6 -23.55 6.11 -9.64
N VAL A 7 -23.05 5.44 -8.60
CA VAL A 7 -22.13 4.30 -8.75
C VAL A 7 -22.87 3.04 -8.35
N GLU A 8 -22.97 2.07 -9.25
CA GLU A 8 -23.48 0.74 -8.93
C GLU A 8 -22.34 -0.13 -8.39
N GLN A 9 -22.41 -0.46 -7.10
CA GLN A 9 -21.51 -1.44 -6.50
C GLN A 9 -22.37 -2.49 -5.78
N GLY A 10 -22.41 -3.71 -6.31
CA GLY A 10 -23.14 -4.83 -5.68
C GLY A 10 -24.65 -4.63 -5.56
N GLY A 11 -25.29 -3.91 -6.48
CA GLY A 11 -26.75 -3.70 -6.50
C GLY A 11 -27.25 -2.53 -5.64
N ALA A 12 -26.37 -1.77 -4.98
CA ALA A 12 -26.72 -0.52 -4.31
C ALA A 12 -26.32 0.68 -5.18
N ARG A 13 -27.28 1.59 -5.42
CA ARG A 13 -27.02 2.89 -6.07
C ARG A 13 -26.43 3.84 -5.03
N ILE A 14 -25.11 4.06 -5.08
CA ILE A 14 -24.44 5.04 -4.24
C ILE A 14 -24.51 6.39 -4.95
N SER A 15 -25.15 7.38 -4.33
CA SER A 15 -25.21 8.74 -4.84
C SER A 15 -24.08 9.58 -4.24
N ILE A 16 -23.12 10.01 -5.08
CA ILE A 16 -22.02 10.90 -4.66
C ILE A 16 -22.41 12.33 -5.01
N ALA A 17 -22.33 13.25 -4.04
CA ALA A 17 -22.62 14.67 -4.26
C ALA A 17 -21.63 15.28 -5.28
N LYS A 18 -22.11 16.17 -6.15
CA LYS A 18 -21.28 16.85 -7.16
C LYS A 18 -20.06 17.55 -6.53
N GLU A 19 -20.24 18.18 -5.38
CA GLU A 19 -19.18 18.89 -4.67
C GLU A 19 -18.07 17.92 -4.21
N ALA A 20 -18.40 16.67 -3.91
CA ALA A 20 -17.42 15.63 -3.59
C ALA A 20 -16.64 15.19 -4.84
N ILE A 21 -17.29 15.15 -6.01
CA ILE A 21 -16.66 14.85 -7.30
C ILE A 21 -15.71 15.98 -7.69
N GLU A 22 -16.15 17.24 -7.54
CA GLU A 22 -15.33 18.42 -7.80
C GLU A 22 -14.13 18.46 -6.84
N SER A 23 -14.33 18.20 -5.55
CA SER A 23 -13.25 18.09 -4.57
C SER A 23 -12.26 16.97 -4.92
N PHE A 24 -12.73 15.82 -5.41
CA PHE A 24 -11.86 14.75 -5.87
C PHE A 24 -11.03 15.18 -7.10
N VAL A 25 -11.65 15.85 -8.07
CA VAL A 25 -10.95 16.40 -9.24
C VAL A 25 -9.87 17.39 -8.83
N ASP A 26 -10.16 18.29 -7.89
CA ASP A 26 -9.18 19.25 -7.36
C ASP A 26 -8.01 18.54 -6.67
N GLN A 27 -8.29 17.47 -5.91
CA GLN A 27 -7.23 16.67 -5.27
C GLN A 27 -6.33 15.99 -6.29
N VAL A 28 -6.89 15.41 -7.36
CA VAL A 28 -6.12 14.78 -8.45
C VAL A 28 -5.27 15.80 -9.20
N ASN A 29 -5.78 17.01 -9.39
CA ASN A 29 -5.08 18.10 -10.06
C ASN A 29 -4.05 18.82 -9.18
N GLY A 30 -4.01 18.51 -7.88
CA GLY A 30 -3.07 19.09 -6.92
C GLY A 30 -1.60 18.76 -7.16
N GLU A 31 -0.75 19.02 -6.16
CA GLU A 31 0.71 18.86 -6.27
C GLU A 31 1.19 17.40 -6.37
N ARG A 32 0.32 16.44 -6.03
CA ARG A 32 0.64 15.02 -5.97
C ARG A 32 -0.31 14.22 -6.85
N ALA A 33 0.21 13.19 -7.51
CA ALA A 33 -0.55 12.31 -8.40
C ALA A 33 -0.97 11.02 -7.70
N LEU A 34 -2.15 10.51 -8.04
CA LEU A 34 -2.56 9.17 -7.63
C LEU A 34 -1.79 8.13 -8.45
N ALA A 35 -1.36 7.07 -7.77
CA ALA A 35 -0.69 5.93 -8.39
C ALA A 35 -1.68 5.07 -9.16
N LEU A 36 -1.32 4.63 -10.36
CA LEU A 36 -1.97 3.49 -11.01
C LEU A 36 -1.20 2.22 -10.62
N VAL A 37 -1.88 1.31 -9.92
CA VAL A 37 -1.35 0.01 -9.48
C VAL A 37 -2.16 -1.13 -10.12
N VAL A 38 -1.54 -2.31 -10.22
CA VAL A 38 -2.20 -3.50 -10.77
C VAL A 38 -2.91 -4.24 -9.65
N GLU A 39 -4.23 -4.43 -9.76
CA GLU A 39 -5.06 -5.22 -8.83
C GLU A 39 -4.96 -4.82 -7.35
N HIS A 40 -4.45 -3.62 -7.04
CA HIS A 40 -4.09 -3.18 -5.68
C HIS A 40 -3.11 -4.11 -4.93
N ASP A 41 -2.36 -4.97 -5.65
CA ASP A 41 -1.32 -5.82 -5.08
C ASP A 41 -0.17 -4.95 -4.57
N PRO A 42 0.08 -4.87 -3.25
CA PRO A 42 1.08 -3.96 -2.68
C PRO A 42 2.53 -4.43 -2.97
N LEU A 43 2.69 -5.62 -3.55
CA LEU A 43 3.97 -6.15 -4.02
C LEU A 43 4.28 -5.79 -5.48
N CYS A 44 3.31 -5.21 -6.19
CA CYS A 44 3.51 -4.64 -7.52
C CYS A 44 3.92 -3.17 -7.39
N MET A 45 4.81 -2.74 -8.27
CA MET A 45 5.19 -1.34 -8.36
C MET A 45 4.13 -0.56 -9.16
N PRO A 46 3.86 0.72 -8.86
CA PRO A 46 2.99 1.53 -9.71
C PRO A 46 3.49 1.60 -11.16
N VAL A 47 2.56 1.49 -12.10
CA VAL A 47 2.82 1.42 -13.56
C VAL A 47 2.41 2.71 -14.27
N GLY A 48 1.75 3.60 -13.56
CA GLY A 48 1.22 4.83 -14.11
C GLY A 48 0.79 5.82 -13.03
N LYS A 49 0.28 6.95 -13.48
CA LYS A 49 -0.16 8.06 -12.64
C LYS A 49 -1.29 8.84 -13.28
N THR A 50 -2.16 9.40 -12.44
CA THR A 50 -3.11 10.42 -12.89
C THR A 50 -2.36 11.69 -13.28
N LYS A 51 -2.55 12.14 -14.52
CA LYS A 51 -1.98 13.39 -15.06
C LYS A 51 -2.86 14.58 -14.71
N GLU A 52 -4.15 14.44 -14.96
CA GLU A 52 -5.18 15.45 -14.73
C GLU A 52 -6.56 14.78 -14.62
N ALA A 53 -7.51 15.49 -14.02
CA ALA A 53 -8.92 15.12 -13.96
C ALA A 53 -9.84 16.31 -14.24
N TRP A 54 -11.08 16.03 -14.67
CA TRP A 54 -12.13 17.03 -14.89
C TRP A 54 -13.50 16.45 -14.56
N THR A 55 -14.49 17.32 -14.38
CA THR A 55 -15.89 16.90 -14.28
C THR A 55 -16.56 16.95 -15.64
N GLU A 56 -17.38 15.94 -15.94
CA GLU A 56 -18.13 15.86 -17.20
C GLU A 56 -19.58 15.48 -16.92
N ALA A 57 -20.53 16.05 -17.66
CA ALA A 57 -21.93 15.69 -17.55
C ALA A 57 -22.19 14.45 -18.42
N VAL A 58 -22.64 13.35 -17.80
CA VAL A 58 -22.89 12.07 -18.47
C VAL A 58 -24.30 11.61 -18.13
N GLY A 59 -25.18 11.50 -19.13
CA GLY A 59 -26.54 10.98 -18.93
C GLY A 59 -27.41 11.80 -17.97
N GLY A 60 -27.14 13.10 -17.80
CA GLY A 60 -27.83 13.96 -16.85
C GLY A 60 -27.27 13.91 -15.42
N GLU A 61 -26.22 13.14 -15.17
CA GLU A 61 -25.43 13.12 -13.93
C GLU A 61 -24.03 13.73 -14.17
N TYR A 62 -23.20 13.82 -13.12
CA TYR A 62 -21.81 14.26 -13.22
C TYR A 62 -20.86 13.08 -13.01
N ALA A 63 -19.77 13.03 -13.75
CA ALA A 63 -18.71 12.05 -13.57
C ALA A 63 -17.36 12.75 -13.40
N ALA A 64 -16.46 12.16 -12.59
CA ALA A 64 -15.04 12.51 -12.62
C ALA A 64 -14.37 11.71 -13.73
N MET A 65 -13.74 12.42 -14.65
CA MET A 65 -12.93 11.87 -15.72
C MET A 65 -11.47 12.11 -15.40
N ALA A 66 -10.59 11.18 -15.74
CA ALA A 66 -9.15 11.32 -15.49
C ALA A 66 -8.34 10.85 -16.70
N ARG A 67 -7.26 11.58 -17.00
CA ARG A 67 -6.23 11.15 -17.93
C ARG A 67 -5.10 10.52 -17.15
N ILE A 68 -4.75 9.29 -17.51
CA ILE A 68 -3.72 8.51 -16.85
C ILE A 68 -2.54 8.38 -17.81
N HIS A 69 -1.33 8.64 -17.31
CA HIS A 69 -0.09 8.30 -17.99
C HIS A 69 0.38 6.93 -17.50
N ILE A 70 0.64 6.01 -18.42
CA ILE A 70 1.17 4.68 -18.13
C ILE A 70 2.54 4.62 -18.79
N GLU A 71 3.57 4.21 -18.04
CA GLU A 71 4.91 4.09 -18.61
C GLU A 71 5.03 2.74 -19.32
N ASP A 72 5.28 2.79 -20.63
CA ASP A 72 5.51 1.62 -21.47
C ASP A 72 7.02 1.44 -21.72
N GLY A 73 7.78 1.23 -20.64
CA GLY A 73 9.22 0.94 -20.76
C GLY A 73 10.05 1.34 -19.55
N ALA A 74 10.98 0.46 -19.18
CA ALA A 74 12.00 0.76 -18.18
C ALA A 74 13.04 1.73 -18.73
N ARG A 75 13.34 2.82 -18.01
CA ARG A 75 14.31 3.84 -18.44
C ARG A 75 15.76 3.58 -18.00
N GLY A 76 16.00 2.63 -17.11
CA GLY A 76 17.36 2.30 -16.71
C GLY A 76 17.47 1.15 -15.70
N MET A 77 18.65 0.55 -15.68
CA MET A 77 19.06 -0.43 -14.67
C MET A 77 20.15 0.17 -13.78
N THR A 78 19.92 0.20 -12.48
CA THR A 78 20.93 0.61 -11.50
C THR A 78 21.36 -0.58 -10.67
N HIS A 79 22.66 -0.65 -10.36
CA HIS A 79 23.20 -1.58 -9.39
C HIS A 79 23.41 -0.86 -8.06
N VAL A 80 22.98 -1.48 -6.97
CA VAL A 80 23.27 -1.02 -5.61
C VAL A 80 24.41 -1.85 -5.01
N LYS A 81 24.84 -1.51 -3.79
CA LYS A 81 25.98 -2.18 -3.14
C LYS A 81 25.80 -3.68 -2.99
N SER A 82 24.55 -4.15 -2.89
CA SER A 82 24.21 -5.56 -2.83
C SER A 82 24.31 -6.32 -4.15
N GLY A 83 24.58 -5.61 -5.26
CA GLY A 83 24.56 -6.20 -6.61
C GLY A 83 23.15 -6.41 -7.16
N ALA A 84 22.11 -6.04 -6.41
CA ALA A 84 20.73 -6.12 -6.88
C ALA A 84 20.51 -5.23 -8.11
N LYS A 85 19.77 -5.77 -9.09
CA LYS A 85 19.35 -5.06 -10.30
C LYS A 85 18.04 -4.32 -10.01
N LEU A 86 18.09 -3.01 -10.11
CA LEU A 86 16.93 -2.14 -9.94
C LEU A 86 16.45 -1.61 -11.28
N VAL A 87 15.14 -1.46 -11.43
CA VAL A 87 14.46 -0.94 -12.61
C VAL A 87 13.76 0.35 -12.24
N CYS A 88 13.97 1.41 -13.02
CA CYS A 88 13.31 2.72 -12.81
C CYS A 88 12.23 2.98 -13.87
N LEU A 89 11.03 3.33 -13.40
CA LEU A 89 9.94 3.91 -14.18
C LEU A 89 9.84 5.41 -13.89
N SER A 90 10.03 6.23 -14.91
CA SER A 90 10.01 7.70 -14.80
C SER A 90 8.91 8.26 -15.69
N PHE A 91 7.96 8.95 -15.06
CA PHE A 91 6.73 9.41 -15.71
C PHE A 91 6.91 10.86 -16.18
N ALA A 92 7.65 11.05 -17.28
CA ALA A 92 8.02 12.39 -17.75
C ALA A 92 6.80 13.30 -18.03
N GLU A 93 5.69 12.73 -18.47
CA GLU A 93 4.45 13.46 -18.72
C GLU A 93 3.59 13.69 -17.48
N ALA A 94 3.97 13.11 -16.34
CA ALA A 94 3.30 13.24 -15.04
C ALA A 94 4.36 13.26 -13.90
N PRO A 95 5.19 14.33 -13.82
CA PRO A 95 6.35 14.38 -12.92
C PRO A 95 5.98 14.59 -11.44
N LYS A 96 4.70 14.78 -11.12
CA LYS A 96 4.25 15.02 -9.75
C LYS A 96 4.63 13.84 -8.83
N PRO A 97 5.10 14.08 -7.59
CA PRO A 97 5.26 13.02 -6.60
C PRO A 97 3.94 12.29 -6.35
N PHE A 98 4.01 11.04 -5.87
CA PHE A 98 2.77 10.32 -5.54
C PHE A 98 2.15 10.85 -4.25
N VAL A 99 0.82 10.71 -4.14
CA VAL A 99 0.11 10.92 -2.87
C VAL A 99 0.66 9.94 -1.82
N ASN A 100 0.91 10.44 -0.61
CA ASN A 100 1.13 9.57 0.55
C ASN A 100 -0.24 9.23 1.11
N GLU A 101 -0.66 7.97 0.95
CA GLU A 101 -2.00 7.52 1.35
C GLU A 101 -2.22 7.56 2.87
N VAL A 102 -1.13 7.56 3.64
CA VAL A 102 -1.16 7.57 5.10
C VAL A 102 -0.47 8.82 5.61
N LYS A 103 -1.26 9.70 6.25
CA LYS A 103 -0.74 10.89 6.94
C LYS A 103 -0.19 10.50 8.31
N GLN A 104 0.79 11.27 8.80
CA GLN A 104 1.19 11.18 10.20
C GLN A 104 0.00 11.58 11.07
N GLY A 105 -0.44 10.67 11.94
CA GLY A 105 -1.39 11.01 12.99
C GLY A 105 -0.76 11.97 14.00
N GLU A 106 -1.59 12.81 14.63
CA GLU A 106 -1.12 13.75 15.66
C GLU A 106 -0.75 13.03 16.97
N HIS A 107 -1.30 11.83 17.19
CA HIS A 107 -1.13 11.07 18.42
C HIS A 107 -0.30 9.80 18.25
N ASN A 108 0.30 9.44 19.37
CA ASN A 108 1.02 8.22 19.63
C ASN A 108 0.04 7.03 19.62
N SER A 109 -0.27 6.47 18.45
CA SER A 109 -1.26 5.39 18.32
C SER A 109 -0.90 4.37 17.24
N VAL A 110 -1.21 3.11 17.51
CA VAL A 110 -1.33 2.08 16.48
C VAL A 110 -2.79 2.10 16.02
N ALA A 111 -3.02 2.20 14.71
CA ALA A 111 -4.33 2.00 14.11
C ALA A 111 -4.34 0.70 13.31
N ILE A 112 -5.42 -0.07 13.42
CA ILE A 112 -5.69 -1.23 12.58
C ILE A 112 -6.79 -0.88 11.61
N ARG A 113 -6.55 -1.21 10.34
CA ARG A 113 -7.48 -1.06 9.24
C ARG A 113 -7.75 -2.42 8.63
N VAL A 114 -9.04 -2.70 8.39
CA VAL A 114 -9.51 -3.92 7.71
C VAL A 114 -10.64 -3.58 6.75
N ASP A 115 -10.77 -4.34 5.66
CA ASP A 115 -11.93 -4.25 4.79
C ASP A 115 -13.08 -5.06 5.40
N ARG A 116 -14.24 -4.42 5.56
CA ARG A 116 -15.45 -5.08 6.06
C ARG A 116 -15.88 -6.28 5.19
N ALA A 117 -15.56 -6.28 3.90
CA ALA A 117 -15.89 -7.36 2.98
C ALA A 117 -15.09 -8.65 3.23
N ASN A 118 -14.04 -8.58 4.05
CA ASN A 118 -13.27 -9.75 4.45
C ASN A 118 -13.90 -10.55 5.59
N PHE A 119 -15.02 -10.10 6.15
CA PHE A 119 -15.75 -10.80 7.21
C PHE A 119 -17.05 -11.39 6.67
N GLU A 120 -17.39 -12.59 7.14
CA GLU A 120 -18.60 -13.31 6.70
C GLU A 120 -19.89 -12.55 7.07
N SER A 121 -19.83 -11.79 8.16
CA SER A 121 -20.95 -11.01 8.65
C SER A 121 -20.49 -9.76 9.41
N PRO A 122 -21.35 -8.73 9.53
CA PRO A 122 -21.08 -7.57 10.38
C PRO A 122 -20.77 -7.97 11.83
N LYS A 123 -21.40 -9.03 12.34
CA LYS A 123 -21.13 -9.55 13.68
C LYS A 123 -19.70 -10.11 13.82
N SER A 124 -19.24 -10.89 12.84
CA SER A 124 -17.86 -11.42 12.85
C SER A 124 -16.83 -10.29 12.88
N ARG A 125 -17.08 -9.21 12.12
CA ARG A 125 -16.27 -7.99 12.15
C ARG A 125 -16.30 -7.34 13.53
N ASP A 126 -17.46 -7.16 14.13
CA ASP A 126 -17.59 -6.49 15.44
C ASP A 126 -16.90 -7.32 16.55
N ASP A 127 -17.03 -8.64 16.49
CA ASP A 127 -16.33 -9.56 17.39
C ASP A 127 -14.80 -9.47 17.23
N PHE A 128 -14.31 -9.28 16.00
CA PHE A 128 -12.89 -9.00 15.73
C PHE A 128 -12.46 -7.65 16.32
N MET A 129 -13.23 -6.58 16.11
CA MET A 129 -12.90 -5.25 16.66
C MET A 129 -12.88 -5.24 18.18
N GLU A 130 -13.76 -6.01 18.82
CA GLU A 130 -13.74 -6.18 20.28
C GLU A 130 -12.57 -7.07 20.73
N ALA A 131 -12.18 -8.07 19.95
CA ALA A 131 -10.96 -8.84 20.23
C ALA A 131 -9.70 -7.96 20.18
N VAL A 132 -9.59 -7.07 19.18
CA VAL A 132 -8.53 -6.06 19.09
C VAL A 132 -8.51 -5.17 20.33
N LYS A 133 -9.67 -4.69 20.77
CA LYS A 133 -9.80 -3.87 21.98
C LYS A 133 -9.30 -4.58 23.23
N ARG A 134 -9.57 -5.88 23.36
CA ARG A 134 -9.09 -6.71 24.48
C ARG A 134 -7.59 -6.93 24.45
N ILE A 135 -6.98 -6.98 23.27
CA ILE A 135 -5.52 -7.06 23.10
C ILE A 135 -4.88 -5.76 23.59
N ASP A 136 -5.40 -4.61 23.14
CA ASP A 136 -4.96 -3.29 23.59
C ASP A 136 -6.04 -2.24 23.28
N ASP A 137 -6.63 -1.64 24.32
CA ASP A 137 -7.69 -0.63 24.20
C ASP A 137 -7.18 0.67 23.56
N GLY A 138 -5.86 0.90 23.58
CA GLY A 138 -5.21 2.02 22.90
C GLY A 138 -5.10 1.88 21.38
N ILE A 139 -5.46 0.72 20.81
CA ILE A 139 -5.46 0.54 19.36
C ILE A 139 -6.70 1.17 18.73
N VAL A 140 -6.45 2.12 17.83
CA VAL A 140 -7.48 2.74 16.99
C VAL A 140 -7.95 1.71 15.98
N ARG A 141 -9.26 1.57 15.81
CA ARG A 141 -9.90 0.59 14.93
C ARG A 141 -10.61 1.34 13.81
N GLU A 142 -10.18 1.11 12.59
CA GLU A 142 -10.67 1.81 11.40
C GLU A 142 -11.11 0.80 10.33
N GLU A 143 -12.04 1.21 9.49
CA GLU A 143 -12.35 0.47 8.26
C GLU A 143 -11.54 1.07 7.11
N MET A 144 -10.99 0.21 6.25
CA MET A 144 -10.46 0.65 4.96
C MET A 144 -11.47 0.42 3.85
N GLY A 145 -11.42 1.28 2.83
CA GLY A 145 -12.18 1.08 1.60
C GLY A 145 -11.74 -0.19 0.89
N ARG A 146 -12.70 -0.83 0.20
CA ARG A 146 -12.47 -2.05 -0.56
C ARG A 146 -11.47 -1.81 -1.70
N ARG A 147 -10.37 -2.55 -1.68
CA ARG A 147 -9.32 -2.49 -2.71
C ARG A 147 -9.56 -3.46 -3.87
N SER A 148 -10.16 -4.62 -3.61
CA SER A 148 -10.38 -5.64 -4.64
C SER A 148 -11.83 -6.08 -4.70
N ILE A 149 -12.29 -6.43 -5.91
CA ILE A 149 -13.60 -7.06 -6.12
C ILE A 149 -13.66 -8.42 -5.41
N VAL A 150 -12.54 -9.09 -5.25
CA VAL A 150 -12.49 -10.34 -4.48
C VAL A 150 -11.99 -10.03 -3.08
N PRO A 151 -12.65 -10.52 -2.01
CA PRO A 151 -12.14 -10.36 -0.65
C PRO A 151 -10.67 -10.77 -0.57
N GLU A 152 -9.84 -9.83 -0.14
CA GLU A 152 -8.40 -10.01 0.02
C GLU A 152 -8.10 -9.86 1.50
N PRO A 153 -7.65 -10.92 2.19
CA PRO A 153 -7.39 -10.87 3.62
C PRO A 153 -6.15 -10.02 3.93
N LEU A 154 -6.35 -8.70 3.90
CA LEU A 154 -5.37 -7.68 4.21
C LEU A 154 -5.71 -7.02 5.54
N ILE A 155 -4.73 -6.98 6.43
CA ILE A 155 -4.75 -6.15 7.64
C ILE A 155 -3.66 -5.10 7.49
N GLN A 156 -4.02 -3.84 7.67
CA GLN A 156 -3.06 -2.74 7.67
C GLN A 156 -2.91 -2.18 9.09
N PHE A 157 -1.68 -2.14 9.59
CA PHE A 157 -1.28 -1.46 10.81
C PHE A 157 -0.66 -0.13 10.44
N VAL A 158 -1.23 0.98 10.90
CA VAL A 158 -0.63 2.31 10.79
C VAL A 158 -0.05 2.67 12.14
N VAL A 159 1.27 2.78 12.20
CA VAL A 159 2.01 3.02 13.43
C VAL A 159 2.36 4.51 13.49
N SER A 160 1.46 5.32 14.07
CA SER A 160 1.57 6.79 14.16
C SER A 160 2.27 7.22 15.44
N ASN A 161 3.27 8.11 15.34
CA ASN A 161 4.05 8.75 16.42
C ASN A 161 4.55 7.88 17.61
N VAL A 162 4.34 6.57 17.63
CA VAL A 162 4.97 5.57 18.51
C VAL A 162 5.58 4.53 17.61
N ASN A 163 6.86 4.61 17.28
CA ASN A 163 7.87 4.44 18.29
C ASN A 163 9.03 5.34 17.97
N LEU A 164 9.34 6.25 18.89
CA LEU A 164 10.54 7.07 18.86
C LEU A 164 11.75 6.21 18.48
N GLY A 165 11.88 4.96 18.93
CA GLY A 165 12.94 4.03 18.51
C GLY A 165 12.95 3.62 17.02
N VAL A 166 11.80 3.45 16.37
CA VAL A 166 11.71 3.03 14.95
C VAL A 166 11.88 4.23 14.01
N ALA A 167 11.20 5.33 14.33
CA ALA A 167 11.38 6.59 13.63
C ALA A 167 12.79 7.17 13.87
N LEU A 168 13.39 6.95 15.04
CA LEU A 168 14.80 7.27 15.30
C LEU A 168 15.75 6.27 14.64
N ALA A 169 15.47 4.97 14.58
CA ALA A 169 16.38 4.03 13.90
C ALA A 169 16.42 4.31 12.39
N VAL A 170 15.26 4.44 11.76
CA VAL A 170 15.11 4.80 10.34
C VAL A 170 15.57 6.25 10.09
N GLY A 171 15.22 7.17 10.97
CA GLY A 171 15.60 8.58 10.90
C GLY A 171 17.09 8.82 11.13
N LEU A 172 17.68 8.34 12.23
CA LEU A 172 19.12 8.43 12.52
C LEU A 172 19.93 7.73 11.44
N TRP A 173 19.47 6.61 10.87
CA TRP A 173 20.12 6.00 9.72
C TRP A 173 20.18 6.97 8.53
N MET A 174 19.04 7.60 8.17
CA MET A 174 19.00 8.60 7.09
C MET A 174 19.85 9.84 7.39
N PHE A 175 19.92 10.28 8.65
CA PHE A 175 20.65 11.49 9.06
C PHE A 175 22.14 11.28 9.39
N LYS A 176 22.61 10.06 9.67
CA LYS A 176 24.02 9.76 10.00
C LYS A 176 25.02 10.05 8.87
N ARG A 177 24.55 10.33 7.66
CA ARG A 177 25.39 10.78 6.54
C ARG A 177 25.13 12.24 6.12
N ALA A 178 24.31 13.00 6.85
CA ALA A 178 24.32 14.45 6.78
C ALA A 178 25.41 14.93 7.77
N GLU A 179 26.56 15.34 7.23
CA GLU A 179 27.88 15.52 7.86
C GLU A 179 28.00 16.35 9.17
N LYS A 180 26.92 16.70 9.88
CA LYS A 180 26.99 17.48 11.12
C LYS A 180 26.24 16.92 12.32
N PHE A 181 25.38 15.91 12.17
CA PHE A 181 24.76 15.28 13.34
C PHE A 181 25.65 14.16 13.87
N VAL A 182 26.62 14.61 14.67
CA VAL A 182 27.36 13.95 15.77
C VAL A 182 27.55 12.44 15.64
N ARG A 183 28.82 12.03 15.75
CA ARG A 183 29.31 10.70 16.15
C ARG A 183 28.70 10.21 17.48
N TYR A 184 27.39 10.09 17.58
CA TYR A 184 26.77 9.18 18.51
C TYR A 184 26.86 7.82 17.82
N THR A 185 27.85 7.04 18.29
CA THR A 185 27.77 5.60 18.38
C THR A 185 26.30 5.20 18.49
N ILE A 186 25.83 4.24 17.69
CA ILE A 186 24.51 3.64 17.95
C ILE A 186 24.63 3.07 19.36
N ASP A 187 24.17 3.83 20.36
CA ASP A 187 24.39 3.46 21.74
C ASP A 187 23.66 2.14 21.99
N GLU A 188 24.22 1.30 22.85
CA GLU A 188 23.62 0.00 23.19
C GLU A 188 22.18 0.18 23.68
N THR A 189 21.89 1.33 24.30
CA THR A 189 20.55 1.79 24.69
C THR A 189 19.59 1.97 23.52
N LEU A 190 20.01 2.57 22.39
CA LEU A 190 19.13 2.73 21.22
C LEU A 190 18.80 1.38 20.58
N ARG A 191 19.76 0.45 20.56
CA ARG A 191 19.53 -0.92 20.07
C ARG A 191 18.57 -1.67 20.98
N LYS A 192 18.79 -1.61 22.29
CA LYS A 192 17.91 -2.25 23.28
C LYS A 192 16.49 -1.70 23.22
N THR A 193 16.34 -0.37 23.08
CA THR A 193 15.02 0.25 22.90
C THR A 193 14.37 -0.17 21.58
N ALA A 194 15.12 -0.29 20.49
CA ALA A 194 14.58 -0.80 19.23
C ALA A 194 14.13 -2.27 19.32
N ASP A 195 14.86 -3.10 20.07
CA ASP A 195 14.53 -4.51 20.31
C ASP A 195 13.25 -4.65 21.14
N GLU A 196 13.18 -4.00 22.30
CA GLU A 196 12.00 -4.06 23.18
C GLU A 196 10.73 -3.55 22.46
N ILE A 197 10.89 -2.56 21.60
CA ILE A 197 9.83 -2.01 20.76
C ILE A 197 9.43 -3.00 19.65
N SER A 198 10.40 -3.61 18.97
CA SER A 198 10.18 -4.63 17.95
C SER A 198 9.39 -5.80 18.53
N ASP A 199 9.82 -6.31 19.68
CA ASP A 199 9.20 -7.41 20.40
C ASP A 199 7.75 -7.09 20.74
N THR A 200 7.53 -5.93 21.37
CA THR A 200 6.19 -5.51 21.83
C THR A 200 5.24 -5.29 20.65
N LEU A 201 5.69 -4.60 19.59
CA LEU A 201 4.88 -4.35 18.41
C LEU A 201 4.58 -5.66 17.67
N SER A 202 5.58 -6.52 17.52
CA SER A 202 5.42 -7.81 16.84
C SER A 202 4.51 -8.75 17.60
N ALA A 203 4.57 -8.78 18.93
CA ALA A 203 3.65 -9.56 19.75
C ALA A 203 2.19 -9.10 19.54
N LYS A 204 1.95 -7.79 19.58
CA LYS A 204 0.61 -7.23 19.31
C LYS A 204 0.11 -7.56 17.91
N ILE A 205 0.95 -7.38 16.89
CA ILE A 205 0.59 -7.71 15.50
C ILE A 205 0.25 -9.20 15.37
N LYS A 206 1.07 -10.09 15.95
CA LYS A 206 0.81 -11.54 15.95
C LYS A 206 -0.55 -11.88 16.54
N GLU A 207 -0.90 -11.29 17.69
CA GLU A 207 -2.18 -11.55 18.35
C GLU A 207 -3.37 -11.04 17.52
N VAL A 208 -3.24 -9.86 16.92
CA VAL A 208 -4.27 -9.30 16.05
C VAL A 208 -4.44 -10.15 14.78
N VAL A 209 -3.34 -10.53 14.12
CA VAL A 209 -3.36 -11.39 12.93
C VAL A 209 -4.01 -12.73 13.26
N ARG A 210 -3.72 -13.31 14.44
CA ARG A 210 -4.38 -14.53 14.93
C ARG A 210 -5.88 -14.33 15.18
N ALA A 211 -6.28 -13.19 15.75
CA ALA A 211 -7.70 -12.89 15.94
C ALA A 211 -8.45 -12.70 14.61
N TYR A 212 -7.77 -12.16 13.59
CA TYR A 212 -8.33 -11.92 12.28
C TYR A 212 -8.51 -13.20 11.46
N SER A 213 -7.48 -14.05 11.40
CA SER A 213 -7.50 -15.27 10.57
C SER A 213 -8.61 -16.24 10.92
N SER A 214 -9.02 -16.29 12.19
CA SER A 214 -10.11 -17.18 12.63
C SER A 214 -11.51 -16.63 12.30
N ARG A 215 -11.61 -15.50 11.58
CA ARG A 215 -12.85 -14.73 11.36
C ARG A 215 -13.02 -14.22 9.93
N GLN A 216 -12.06 -14.53 9.05
CA GLN A 216 -12.07 -14.09 7.65
C GLN A 216 -12.95 -15.00 6.78
N THR A 217 -13.47 -14.47 5.66
CA THR A 217 -14.32 -15.22 4.71
C THR A 217 -13.60 -16.30 3.92
N THR A 218 -12.27 -16.34 3.96
CA THR A 218 -11.47 -17.25 3.12
C THR A 218 -10.42 -17.98 3.96
N ASP A 219 -10.78 -19.15 4.48
CA ASP A 219 -9.91 -19.98 5.32
C ASP A 219 -8.60 -20.42 4.63
N ASP A 220 -8.59 -20.49 3.29
CA ASP A 220 -7.45 -20.97 2.49
C ASP A 220 -6.54 -19.87 1.94
N ARG A 221 -6.74 -18.60 2.33
CA ARG A 221 -5.95 -17.48 1.77
C ARG A 221 -4.94 -16.94 2.78
N ALA A 222 -3.74 -16.70 2.25
CA ALA A 222 -2.66 -16.05 2.98
C ALA A 222 -3.09 -14.66 3.45
N VAL A 223 -2.92 -14.39 4.75
CA VAL A 223 -3.13 -13.05 5.28
C VAL A 223 -1.96 -12.17 4.86
N LEU A 224 -2.28 -11.08 4.17
CA LEU A 224 -1.35 -9.98 3.93
C LEU A 224 -1.39 -9.05 5.13
N THR A 225 -0.23 -8.78 5.69
CA THR A 225 -0.08 -7.79 6.76
C THR A 225 0.79 -6.65 6.25
N GLU A 226 0.23 -5.45 6.21
CA GLU A 226 0.93 -4.21 5.91
C GLU A 226 1.20 -3.46 7.21
N VAL A 227 2.47 -3.16 7.50
CA VAL A 227 2.84 -2.23 8.59
C VAL A 227 3.36 -0.96 7.96
N VAL A 228 2.58 0.10 8.06
CA VAL A 228 2.90 1.42 7.55
C VAL A 228 3.45 2.27 8.68
N ILE A 229 4.65 2.80 8.48
CA ILE A 229 5.35 3.68 9.42
C ILE A 229 5.49 5.05 8.74
N PRO A 230 4.55 5.98 8.95
CA PRO A 230 4.59 7.30 8.35
C PRO A 230 5.78 8.12 8.89
N SER A 231 6.66 8.56 7.99
CA SER A 231 7.81 9.41 8.34
C SER A 231 8.16 10.36 7.19
N ASN A 232 9.30 11.06 7.26
CA ASN A 232 9.85 11.80 6.12
C ASN A 232 10.07 10.90 4.88
N VAL A 233 10.25 9.61 5.12
CA VAL A 233 10.15 8.53 4.14
C VAL A 233 9.23 7.48 4.73
N THR A 234 8.04 7.29 4.15
CA THR A 234 7.11 6.26 4.62
C THR A 234 7.73 4.89 4.40
N VAL A 235 7.81 4.07 5.45
CA VAL A 235 8.26 2.67 5.32
C VAL A 235 7.04 1.78 5.39
N ILE A 236 6.90 0.90 4.40
CA ILE A 236 5.84 -0.11 4.32
C ILE A 236 6.51 -1.47 4.42
N LEU A 237 6.16 -2.23 5.45
CA LEU A 237 6.62 -3.60 5.65
C LEU A 237 5.47 -4.54 5.35
N ILE A 238 5.65 -5.42 4.36
CA ILE A 238 4.64 -6.36 3.93
C ILE A 238 5.08 -7.77 4.29
N THR A 239 4.21 -8.50 4.97
CA THR A 239 4.38 -9.94 5.16
C THR A 239 3.19 -10.68 4.58
N LYS A 240 3.46 -11.83 3.97
CA LYS A 240 2.43 -12.77 3.54
C LYS A 240 2.59 -14.08 4.31
N THR A 241 1.55 -14.49 5.02
CA THR A 241 1.56 -15.70 5.86
C THR A 241 0.35 -16.56 5.56
N ASN A 242 0.57 -17.85 5.28
CA ASN A 242 -0.52 -18.80 5.07
C ASN A 242 -1.14 -19.27 6.39
N ARG A 243 -0.37 -19.16 7.48
CA ARG A 243 -0.79 -19.52 8.84
C ARG A 243 -0.32 -18.46 9.83
N CYS A 244 -1.09 -18.17 10.86
CA CYS A 244 -0.72 -17.15 11.84
C CYS A 244 0.54 -17.49 12.63
N GLU A 245 0.82 -18.78 12.79
CA GLU A 245 2.02 -19.28 13.45
C GLU A 245 3.29 -18.99 12.61
N GLU A 246 3.13 -18.75 11.30
CA GLU A 246 4.21 -18.39 10.39
C GLU A 246 4.52 -16.88 10.41
N PHE A 247 3.73 -16.07 11.13
CA PHE A 247 4.05 -14.67 11.31
C PHE A 247 5.32 -14.55 12.16
N SER A 248 6.44 -14.30 11.48
CA SER A 248 7.73 -14.03 12.08
C SER A 248 7.76 -12.60 12.63
N GLU A 249 8.58 -12.38 13.66
CA GLU A 249 8.76 -11.05 14.26
C GLU A 249 9.21 -10.01 13.23
N ILE A 250 8.77 -8.77 13.35
CA ILE A 250 9.24 -7.67 12.50
C ILE A 250 10.60 -7.23 13.02
N ASP A 251 11.65 -7.93 12.62
CA ASP A 251 13.02 -7.56 12.97
C ASP A 251 13.44 -6.28 12.23
N LEU A 252 13.29 -5.16 12.92
CA LEU A 252 13.64 -3.84 12.39
C LEU A 252 15.15 -3.67 12.18
N LYS A 253 16.02 -4.44 12.85
CA LYS A 253 17.47 -4.38 12.59
C LYS A 253 17.77 -4.90 11.19
N ASN A 254 17.13 -6.00 10.82
CA ASN A 254 17.29 -6.57 9.48
C ASN A 254 16.70 -5.64 8.40
N VAL A 255 15.59 -4.96 8.68
CA VAL A 255 15.07 -3.90 7.78
C VAL A 255 16.10 -2.78 7.60
N VAL A 256 16.70 -2.27 8.68
CA VAL A 256 17.71 -1.21 8.62
C VAL A 256 18.98 -1.68 7.89
N ALA A 257 19.44 -2.90 8.14
CA ALA A 257 20.58 -3.50 7.44
C ALA A 257 20.32 -3.68 5.94
N GLU A 258 19.09 -4.02 5.56
CA GLU A 258 18.68 -4.07 4.16
C GLU A 258 18.67 -2.65 3.55
N MET A 259 18.12 -1.66 4.25
CA MET A 259 18.15 -0.25 3.82
C MET A 259 19.57 0.27 3.55
N GLU A 260 20.57 -0.14 4.36
CA GLU A 260 21.98 0.22 4.18
C GLU A 260 22.53 -0.12 2.79
N GLN A 261 22.01 -1.17 2.16
CA GLN A 261 22.45 -1.63 0.84
C GLN A 261 22.09 -0.63 -0.27
N TYR A 262 21.01 0.14 -0.10
CA TYR A 262 20.46 1.05 -1.11
C TYR A 262 20.97 2.49 -0.98
N GLY A 263 21.61 2.84 0.13
CA GLY A 263 22.41 4.07 0.27
C GLY A 263 21.71 5.36 -0.17
N ASP A 264 22.31 6.08 -1.13
CA ASP A 264 21.83 7.39 -1.59
C ASP A 264 20.48 7.34 -2.31
N LEU A 265 20.05 6.16 -2.77
CA LEU A 265 18.75 5.97 -3.40
C LEU A 265 17.61 6.30 -2.43
N LEU A 266 17.75 5.90 -1.16
CA LEU A 266 16.72 6.13 -0.14
C LEU A 266 16.57 7.60 0.25
N ARG A 267 17.56 8.46 -0.06
CA ARG A 267 17.45 9.91 0.14
C ARG A 267 16.45 10.56 -0.81
N GLN A 268 16.25 9.94 -1.97
CA GLN A 268 15.30 10.40 -2.98
C GLN A 268 13.90 9.86 -2.72
N ALA A 269 13.77 8.87 -1.83
CA ALA A 269 12.51 8.23 -1.54
C ALA A 269 11.55 9.18 -0.79
N GLN A 270 10.26 9.00 -1.07
CA GLN A 270 9.17 9.46 -0.22
C GLN A 270 8.47 8.28 0.46
N GLU A 271 8.53 7.09 -0.15
CA GLU A 271 7.96 5.85 0.36
C GLU A 271 8.81 4.67 -0.11
N VAL A 272 8.97 3.66 0.76
CA VAL A 272 9.78 2.48 0.51
C VAL A 272 9.03 1.25 1.02
N THR A 273 8.92 0.24 0.16
CA THR A 273 8.20 -0.99 0.43
C THR A 273 9.17 -2.16 0.52
N PHE A 274 9.16 -2.84 1.67
CA PHE A 274 9.86 -4.10 1.89
C PHE A 274 8.86 -5.24 1.98
N PHE A 275 9.29 -6.42 1.53
CA PHE A 275 8.50 -7.63 1.59
C PHE A 275 9.29 -8.78 2.17
N ARG A 276 8.57 -9.61 2.92
CA ARG A 276 9.05 -10.88 3.44
C ARG A 276 7.99 -11.97 3.28
N THR A 277 8.43 -13.16 2.91
CA THR A 277 7.62 -14.39 2.99
C THR A 277 8.21 -15.31 4.05
N GLY A 278 7.38 -15.77 5.00
CA GLY A 278 7.82 -16.68 6.07
C GLY A 278 8.97 -16.13 6.92
N THR A 279 10.05 -16.90 7.06
CA THR A 279 11.24 -16.56 7.84
C THR A 279 12.38 -15.97 7.00
N ASN A 280 12.15 -15.67 5.71
CA ASN A 280 13.17 -15.11 4.84
C ASN A 280 13.58 -13.69 5.28
N ASP A 281 14.70 -13.20 4.76
CA ASP A 281 15.12 -11.83 5.00
C ASP A 281 14.17 -10.81 4.34
N TRP A 282 14.14 -9.60 4.90
CA TRP A 282 13.44 -8.48 4.29
C TRP A 282 14.09 -8.10 2.97
N THR A 283 13.28 -7.98 1.92
CA THR A 283 13.76 -7.60 0.59
C THR A 283 13.08 -6.32 0.14
N LEU A 284 13.84 -5.39 -0.43
CA LEU A 284 13.23 -4.24 -1.11
C LEU A 284 12.34 -4.74 -2.25
N GLN A 285 11.10 -4.24 -2.33
CA GLN A 285 10.25 -4.44 -3.51
C GLN A 285 10.36 -3.24 -4.43
N HIS A 286 9.96 -2.07 -3.93
CA HIS A 286 10.03 -0.82 -4.67
C HIS A 286 10.06 0.39 -3.74
N LEU A 287 10.41 1.54 -4.29
CA LEU A 287 10.28 2.84 -3.66
C LEU A 287 9.67 3.84 -4.64
N LYS A 288 8.96 4.82 -4.08
CA LYS A 288 8.46 5.98 -4.80
C LYS A 288 9.39 7.16 -4.46
N THR A 289 9.84 7.91 -5.46
CA THR A 289 10.72 9.07 -5.24
C THR A 289 9.93 10.37 -5.10
N ARG A 290 10.56 11.38 -4.49
CA ARG A 290 10.03 12.75 -4.40
C ARG A 290 9.93 13.44 -5.76
N ALA A 291 10.65 12.94 -6.77
CA ALA A 291 10.53 13.36 -8.17
C ALA A 291 9.41 12.60 -8.91
N GLY A 292 8.67 11.73 -8.23
CA GLY A 292 7.61 10.95 -8.83
C GLY A 292 8.09 9.77 -9.66
N GLU A 293 9.25 9.21 -9.41
CA GLU A 293 9.71 7.99 -10.08
C GLU A 293 9.39 6.77 -9.22
N VAL A 294 9.37 5.60 -9.84
CA VAL A 294 9.23 4.32 -9.11
C VAL A 294 10.42 3.46 -9.44
N ILE A 295 11.13 3.04 -8.40
CA ILE A 295 12.33 2.23 -8.53
C ILE A 295 12.08 0.91 -7.82
N GLY A 296 12.02 -0.18 -8.58
CA GLY A 296 11.73 -1.53 -8.09
C GLY A 296 12.90 -2.48 -8.31
N THR A 297 12.92 -3.60 -7.60
CA THR A 297 13.79 -4.72 -7.98
C THR A 297 13.34 -5.31 -9.32
N LEU A 298 14.26 -5.96 -10.03
CA LEU A 298 13.91 -6.66 -11.28
C LEU A 298 12.80 -7.71 -11.06
N GLU A 299 12.79 -8.38 -9.91
CA GLU A 299 11.72 -9.32 -9.56
C GLU A 299 10.36 -8.61 -9.42
N CYS A 300 10.31 -7.50 -8.68
CA CYS A 300 9.09 -6.71 -8.52
C CYS A 300 8.59 -6.16 -9.87
N TYR A 301 9.49 -5.67 -10.72
CA TYR A 301 9.16 -5.21 -12.07
C TYR A 301 8.57 -6.34 -12.92
N ASN A 302 9.22 -7.50 -12.98
CA ASN A 302 8.75 -8.65 -13.75
C ASN A 302 7.37 -9.13 -13.25
N ARG A 303 7.17 -9.18 -11.92
CA ARG A 303 5.88 -9.50 -11.32
C ARG A 303 4.79 -8.51 -11.76
N THR A 304 5.10 -7.23 -11.73
CA THR A 304 4.18 -6.17 -12.14
C THR A 304 3.80 -6.28 -13.62
N MET A 305 4.78 -6.52 -14.50
CA MET A 305 4.53 -6.68 -15.94
C MET A 305 3.71 -7.93 -16.24
N GLU A 306 3.98 -9.04 -15.55
CA GLU A 306 3.21 -10.27 -15.71
C GLU A 306 1.76 -10.09 -15.28
N ARG A 307 1.52 -9.39 -14.15
CA ARG A 307 0.17 -9.05 -13.70
C ARG A 307 -0.56 -8.17 -14.71
N LEU A 308 0.11 -7.14 -15.24
CA LEU A 308 -0.46 -6.31 -16.31
C LEU A 308 -0.83 -7.13 -17.55
N ARG A 309 0.02 -8.08 -17.96
CA ARG A 309 -0.25 -8.97 -19.10
C ARG A 309 -1.51 -9.79 -18.86
N LEU A 310 -1.63 -10.41 -17.69
CA LEU A 310 -2.80 -11.21 -17.31
C LEU A 310 -4.08 -10.37 -17.29
N THR A 311 -4.04 -9.15 -16.72
CA THR A 311 -5.21 -8.25 -16.71
C THR A 311 -5.65 -7.88 -18.13
N ARG A 312 -4.70 -7.64 -19.05
CA ARG A 312 -5.02 -7.35 -20.46
C ARG A 312 -5.66 -8.55 -21.16
N GLU A 313 -5.14 -9.75 -20.94
CA GLU A 313 -5.68 -10.99 -21.52
C GLU A 313 -7.11 -11.26 -21.04
N ILE A 314 -7.37 -11.10 -19.75
CA ILE A 314 -8.73 -11.25 -19.18
C ILE A 314 -9.69 -10.22 -19.81
N ALA A 315 -9.25 -8.96 -19.95
CA ALA A 315 -10.07 -7.92 -20.56
C ALA A 315 -10.39 -8.23 -22.04
N ASP A 316 -9.44 -8.81 -22.77
CA ASP A 316 -9.64 -9.20 -24.17
C ASP A 316 -10.57 -10.41 -24.32
N VAL A 317 -10.51 -11.38 -23.40
CA VAL A 317 -11.47 -12.49 -23.33
C VAL A 317 -12.88 -11.97 -23.04
N ALA A 318 -13.04 -11.13 -22.01
CA ALA A 318 -14.34 -10.56 -21.66
C ALA A 318 -14.99 -9.75 -22.80
N LYS A 319 -14.17 -9.03 -23.59
CA LYS A 319 -14.64 -8.31 -24.79
C LYS A 319 -15.13 -9.26 -25.89
N ARG A 320 -14.50 -10.43 -26.06
CA ARG A 320 -14.93 -11.43 -27.06
C ARG A 320 -16.25 -12.07 -26.65
N ASP A 321 -16.41 -12.38 -25.36
CA ASP A 321 -17.63 -13.02 -24.85
C ASP A 321 -18.84 -12.08 -24.94
N ASN A 322 -18.68 -10.79 -24.61
CA ASN A 322 -19.75 -9.80 -24.77
C ASN A 322 -20.13 -9.55 -26.24
N LYS A 323 -19.17 -9.66 -27.16
CA LYS A 323 -19.44 -9.52 -28.60
C LYS A 323 -20.20 -10.72 -29.16
N HIS A 324 -20.10 -11.88 -28.52
CA HIS A 324 -20.85 -13.08 -28.88
C HIS A 324 -22.25 -13.12 -28.23
N SER A 325 -22.44 -12.55 -27.04
CA SER A 325 -23.79 -12.42 -26.44
C SER A 325 -24.69 -11.46 -27.24
N ASP A 326 -24.15 -10.33 -27.72
CA ASP A 326 -24.91 -9.34 -28.49
C ASP A 326 -25.26 -9.81 -29.90
N ALA A 327 -24.54 -10.80 -30.44
CA ALA A 327 -24.86 -11.42 -31.73
C ALA A 327 -25.97 -12.49 -31.62
N SER A 328 -26.28 -12.97 -30.41
CA SER A 328 -27.26 -14.03 -30.15
C SER A 328 -28.66 -13.53 -29.78
N THR A 329 -28.81 -12.22 -29.50
CA THR A 329 -30.09 -11.58 -29.17
C THR A 329 -30.72 -10.82 -30.34
N GLY A 330 -30.10 -10.86 -31.54
CA GLY A 330 -30.60 -10.24 -32.77
C GLY A 330 -31.43 -11.14 -33.69
N SER A 331 -31.80 -12.34 -33.22
CA SER A 331 -32.65 -13.27 -33.97
C SER A 331 -33.70 -13.89 -33.07
N GLU A 332 -34.76 -13.13 -32.78
CA GLU A 332 -36.15 -13.59 -32.65
C GLU A 332 -37.10 -12.39 -32.64
#